data_AF-A0A0D7EIU6-F1
#
_entry.id   AF-A0A0D7EIU6-F1
#
_cell.length_a   1.000
_cell.length_b   1.000
_cell.length_c   1.000
_cell.angle_alpha   90.00
_cell.angle_beta   90.00
_cell.angle_gamma   90.00
#
_symmetry.space_group_name_H-M   'P 1'
#
loop_
_entity.id
_entity.type
_entity.pdbx_description
1 polymer ?
#
loop_
_entity_poly.entity_id
_entity_poly.type
_entity_poly.pdbx_seq_one_letter_code
_entity_poly.pdbx_strand_id
1 'polypeptide(L)'
;MTTTETGIGDTDDRLFIGKDQQPAWLTLGLANRHGLVTGATGTGKTVSLQVMAEGFARAGVPVFAADIKGDLSGIAEVGVAKDFILKRAKSMGLTFQPDQFSTVFWDVFGEQGHPVRATATEMGPLLLSRMLDLNDVQEGVLNVAFRVADDMGLPLIDMKDLRAVLDAIVPIAQKVAENGDVNADIRQAAQALGNVTKQTVGTIQRQLLVLENQGGAKFFGEPALQLQDFMRTDRDGRGIVNILVADKLMSNPRLYATFLLWMLSELFEELPEVGDPAKPKLVFFFDEAHLLFNDAPKPLLDKIEQVVRLIRSKGVGVYFVTQ
;
A
#
# COMPACT_ATOMS: atom_id res chain seq x y z
N MET A 1 -25.79 -1.78 -8.10
CA MET A 1 -27.06 -2.55 -7.96
C MET A 1 -28.11 -1.61 -7.41
N THR A 2 -29.07 -1.17 -8.22
CA THR A 2 -30.13 -0.27 -7.75
C THR A 2 -31.21 -1.06 -7.01
N THR A 3 -31.71 -0.50 -5.91
CA THR A 3 -32.84 -1.03 -5.14
C THR A 3 -33.99 -1.39 -6.06
N THR A 4 -34.45 -2.64 -5.98
CA THR A 4 -35.69 -3.05 -6.64
C THR A 4 -36.89 -2.73 -5.77
N GLU A 5 -38.10 -2.84 -6.33
CA GLU A 5 -39.40 -2.75 -5.63
C GLU A 5 -39.49 -3.64 -4.36
N THR A 6 -38.54 -4.57 -4.16
CA THR A 6 -38.45 -5.46 -3.00
C THR A 6 -37.59 -4.94 -1.84
N GLY A 7 -36.92 -3.78 -2.00
CA GLY A 7 -36.04 -3.20 -0.98
C GLY A 7 -34.67 -3.88 -0.82
N ILE A 8 -34.34 -4.84 -1.69
CA ILE A 8 -33.05 -5.53 -1.70
C ILE A 8 -32.09 -4.80 -2.65
N GLY A 9 -30.94 -4.37 -2.13
CA GLY A 9 -29.92 -3.59 -2.84
C GLY A 9 -29.04 -2.79 -1.87
N ASP A 10 -28.15 -1.96 -2.42
CA ASP A 10 -27.39 -0.99 -1.62
C ASP A 10 -28.33 0.09 -1.06
N THR A 11 -28.05 0.56 0.15
CA THR A 11 -28.73 1.68 0.82
C THR A 11 -27.70 2.76 1.19
N ASP A 12 -28.17 3.93 1.63
CA ASP A 12 -27.29 5.03 2.05
C ASP A 12 -26.35 4.66 3.22
N ASP A 13 -26.73 3.67 4.03
CA ASP A 13 -26.00 3.22 5.22
C ASP A 13 -25.42 1.80 5.10
N ARG A 14 -25.73 1.04 4.04
CA ARG A 14 -25.34 -0.37 3.92
C ARG A 14 -25.08 -0.82 2.48
N LEU A 15 -24.07 -1.68 2.32
CA LEU A 15 -23.75 -2.34 1.06
C LEU A 15 -24.33 -3.74 1.03
N PHE A 16 -25.03 -4.10 -0.05
CA PHE A 16 -25.52 -5.45 -0.21
C PHE A 16 -24.38 -6.39 -0.64
N ILE A 17 -24.14 -7.45 0.14
CA ILE A 17 -23.06 -8.40 -0.11
C ILE A 17 -23.56 -9.63 -0.87
N GLY A 18 -24.76 -10.10 -0.55
CA GLY A 18 -25.33 -11.29 -1.15
C GLY A 18 -26.58 -11.78 -0.43
N LYS A 19 -27.18 -12.84 -0.96
CA LYS A 19 -28.36 -13.48 -0.38
C LYS A 19 -28.29 -14.98 -0.56
N ASP A 20 -28.59 -15.68 0.54
CA ASP A 20 -28.94 -17.09 0.54
C ASP A 20 -30.38 -17.23 1.07
N GLN A 21 -30.60 -17.83 2.25
CA GLN A 21 -31.91 -17.82 2.91
C GLN A 21 -32.33 -16.40 3.34
N GLN A 22 -31.36 -15.61 3.78
CA GLN A 22 -31.56 -14.20 4.16
C GLN A 22 -30.57 -13.32 3.38
N PRO A 23 -30.97 -12.09 3.04
CA PRO A 23 -30.05 -11.10 2.49
C PRO A 23 -29.05 -10.63 3.56
N ALA A 24 -27.82 -10.37 3.12
CA ALA A 24 -26.71 -9.93 3.95
C ALA A 24 -26.18 -8.57 3.46
N TRP A 25 -25.96 -7.67 4.42
CA TRP A 25 -25.41 -6.35 4.17
C TRP A 25 -24.23 -6.05 5.08
N LEU A 26 -23.31 -5.22 4.57
CA LEU A 26 -22.26 -4.58 5.33
C LEU A 26 -22.68 -3.15 5.70
N THR A 27 -22.81 -2.86 6.99
CA THR A 27 -23.08 -1.50 7.47
C THR A 27 -21.86 -0.60 7.23
N LEU A 28 -22.04 0.50 6.49
CA LEU A 28 -20.97 1.41 6.11
C LEU A 28 -20.26 2.03 7.31
N GLY A 29 -21.00 2.42 8.36
CA GLY A 29 -20.39 2.97 9.59
C GLY A 29 -19.53 1.98 10.37
N LEU A 30 -19.57 0.69 10.00
CA LEU A 30 -18.71 -0.36 10.57
C LEU A 30 -17.64 -0.85 9.59
N ALA A 31 -17.60 -0.33 8.35
CA ALA A 31 -16.73 -0.83 7.30
C ALA A 31 -15.24 -0.45 7.47
N ASN A 32 -14.91 0.50 8.34
CA ASN A 32 -13.51 0.75 8.72
C ASN A 32 -12.97 -0.27 9.76
N ARG A 33 -13.77 -1.25 10.18
CA ARG A 33 -13.36 -2.31 11.12
C ARG A 33 -12.68 -3.50 10.45
N HIS A 34 -12.20 -3.29 9.23
CA HIS A 34 -11.51 -4.28 8.41
C HIS A 34 -12.38 -5.49 8.06
N GLY A 35 -11.86 -6.39 7.22
CA GLY A 35 -12.56 -7.61 6.87
C GLY A 35 -11.64 -8.67 6.28
N LEU A 36 -12.15 -9.89 6.25
CA LEU A 36 -11.48 -11.06 5.68
C LEU A 36 -12.45 -11.76 4.73
N VAL A 37 -12.06 -11.90 3.47
CA VAL A 37 -12.75 -12.72 2.48
C VAL A 37 -11.88 -13.94 2.23
N THR A 38 -12.35 -15.11 2.68
CA THR A 38 -11.60 -16.37 2.57
C THR A 38 -12.37 -17.44 1.82
N GLY A 39 -11.64 -18.34 1.15
CA GLY A 39 -12.20 -19.51 0.49
C GLY A 39 -11.26 -20.06 -0.58
N ALA A 40 -11.42 -21.33 -0.95
CA ALA A 40 -10.55 -21.98 -1.94
C ALA A 40 -10.55 -21.29 -3.31
N THR A 41 -9.61 -21.66 -4.18
CA THR A 41 -9.58 -21.17 -5.58
C THR A 41 -10.89 -21.50 -6.29
N GLY A 42 -11.47 -20.51 -6.97
CA GLY A 42 -12.74 -20.66 -7.70
C GLY A 42 -14.01 -20.53 -6.86
N THR A 43 -13.93 -20.25 -5.55
CA THR A 43 -15.13 -20.06 -4.69
C THR A 43 -15.76 -18.66 -4.80
N GLY A 44 -15.25 -17.79 -5.67
CA GLY A 44 -15.82 -16.46 -5.91
C GLY A 44 -15.23 -15.33 -5.06
N LYS A 45 -14.04 -15.50 -4.47
CA LYS A 45 -13.34 -14.42 -3.74
C LYS A 45 -13.24 -13.10 -4.52
N THR A 46 -12.79 -13.17 -5.77
CA THR A 46 -12.69 -12.02 -6.67
C THR A 46 -14.04 -11.38 -6.94
N VAL A 47 -15.10 -12.19 -7.10
CA VAL A 47 -16.46 -11.68 -7.29
C VAL A 47 -16.93 -10.93 -6.05
N SER A 48 -16.66 -11.45 -4.85
CA SER A 48 -16.97 -10.76 -3.59
C SER A 48 -16.19 -9.44 -3.46
N LEU A 49 -14.90 -9.44 -3.78
CA LEU A 49 -14.07 -8.23 -3.81
C LEU A 49 -14.68 -7.20 -4.76
N GLN A 50 -14.98 -7.59 -6.00
CA GLN A 50 -15.56 -6.70 -7.00
C GLN A 50 -16.90 -6.12 -6.55
N VAL A 51 -17.82 -6.95 -6.03
CA VAL A 51 -19.12 -6.48 -5.51
C VAL A 51 -18.92 -5.45 -4.40
N MET A 52 -17.98 -5.69 -3.48
CA MET A 52 -17.67 -4.75 -2.41
C MET A 52 -17.05 -3.46 -2.93
N ALA A 53 -16.06 -3.53 -3.83
CA ALA A 53 -15.41 -2.38 -4.43
C ALA A 53 -16.41 -1.48 -5.16
N GLU A 54 -17.26 -2.05 -6.01
CA GLU A 54 -18.34 -1.33 -6.69
C GLU A 54 -19.33 -0.71 -5.69
N GLY A 55 -19.68 -1.44 -4.62
CA GLY A 55 -20.58 -0.96 -3.56
C GLY A 55 -20.00 0.26 -2.83
N PHE A 56 -18.74 0.19 -2.40
CA PHE A 56 -18.05 1.31 -1.77
C PHE A 56 -17.95 2.52 -2.70
N ALA A 57 -17.57 2.30 -3.95
CA ALA A 57 -17.50 3.36 -4.96
C ALA A 57 -18.87 4.05 -5.14
N ARG A 58 -19.97 3.28 -5.28
CA ARG A 58 -21.34 3.84 -5.34
C ARG A 58 -21.70 4.64 -4.09
N ALA A 59 -21.28 4.18 -2.91
CA ALA A 59 -21.48 4.90 -1.65
C ALA A 59 -20.57 6.14 -1.50
N GLY A 60 -19.79 6.52 -2.52
CA GLY A 60 -18.87 7.66 -2.47
C GLY A 60 -17.65 7.41 -1.60
N VAL A 61 -17.26 6.15 -1.40
CA VAL A 61 -16.06 5.74 -0.66
C VAL A 61 -15.00 5.34 -1.70
N PRO A 62 -13.89 6.07 -1.80
CA PRO A 62 -12.78 5.69 -2.66
C PRO A 62 -12.24 4.31 -2.28
N VAL A 63 -11.83 3.55 -3.30
CA VAL A 63 -11.34 2.19 -3.15
C VAL A 63 -9.90 2.15 -3.62
N PHE A 64 -9.04 1.45 -2.90
CA PHE A 64 -7.76 0.99 -3.40
C PHE A 64 -7.76 -0.53 -3.40
N ALA A 65 -7.36 -1.13 -4.51
CA ALA A 65 -7.25 -2.58 -4.65
C ALA A 65 -5.92 -2.94 -5.29
N ALA A 66 -5.18 -3.84 -4.65
CA ALA A 66 -4.03 -4.46 -5.28
C ALA A 66 -4.51 -5.67 -6.09
N ASP A 67 -4.49 -5.53 -7.42
CA ASP A 67 -4.97 -6.54 -8.36
C ASP A 67 -3.78 -7.33 -8.91
N ILE A 68 -3.67 -8.54 -8.41
CA ILE A 68 -2.56 -9.44 -8.70
C ILE A 68 -2.82 -10.24 -9.98
N LYS A 69 -4.08 -10.63 -10.20
CA LYS A 69 -4.48 -11.48 -11.33
C LYS A 69 -4.96 -10.69 -12.53
N GLY A 70 -5.20 -9.39 -12.38
CA GLY A 70 -5.82 -8.54 -13.38
C GLY A 70 -7.34 -8.73 -13.44
N ASP A 71 -7.92 -9.48 -12.51
CA ASP A 71 -9.33 -9.85 -12.55
C ASP A 71 -10.26 -8.68 -12.17
N LEU A 72 -9.74 -7.67 -11.46
CA LEU A 72 -10.51 -6.49 -11.05
C LEU A 72 -10.46 -5.35 -12.07
N SER A 73 -9.42 -5.30 -12.90
CA SER A 73 -9.22 -4.26 -13.92
C SER A 73 -10.44 -3.98 -14.81
N GLY A 74 -11.27 -5.01 -15.07
CA GLY A 74 -12.50 -4.90 -15.86
C GLY A 74 -13.58 -3.97 -15.28
N ILE A 75 -13.48 -3.54 -14.01
CA ILE A 75 -14.41 -2.59 -13.38
C ILE A 75 -14.42 -1.20 -14.05
N ALA A 76 -13.35 -0.89 -14.80
CA ALA A 76 -13.21 0.35 -15.56
C ALA A 76 -14.11 0.40 -16.80
N GLU A 77 -14.65 -0.74 -17.23
CA GLU A 77 -15.49 -0.86 -18.42
C GLU A 77 -16.94 -1.17 -18.05
N VAL A 78 -17.87 -0.81 -18.94
CA VAL A 78 -19.29 -1.14 -18.75
C VAL A 78 -19.47 -2.66 -18.78
N GLY A 79 -19.98 -3.23 -17.70
CA GLY A 79 -20.18 -4.68 -17.59
C GLY A 79 -21.11 -5.27 -18.67
N VAL A 80 -20.82 -6.48 -19.14
CA VAL A 80 -21.70 -7.18 -20.09
C VAL A 80 -22.75 -7.99 -19.34
N ALA A 81 -24.03 -7.72 -19.60
CA ALA A 81 -25.16 -8.46 -19.04
C ALA A 81 -25.26 -9.89 -19.61
N LYS A 82 -24.52 -10.84 -19.03
CA LYS A 82 -24.56 -12.25 -19.41
C LYS A 82 -25.75 -12.97 -18.74
N ASP A 83 -26.29 -13.99 -19.42
CA ASP A 83 -27.46 -14.74 -18.94
C ASP A 83 -27.33 -15.29 -17.52
N PHE A 84 -26.15 -15.81 -17.16
CA PHE A 84 -25.94 -16.36 -15.82
C PHE A 84 -25.96 -15.28 -14.72
N ILE A 85 -25.50 -14.05 -15.03
CA ILE A 85 -25.53 -12.90 -14.13
C ILE A 85 -26.98 -12.46 -13.92
N LEU A 86 -27.73 -12.30 -15.01
CA LEU A 86 -29.14 -11.92 -14.98
C LEU A 86 -29.98 -12.93 -14.19
N LYS A 87 -29.77 -14.24 -14.43
CA LYS A 87 -30.44 -15.31 -13.67
C LYS A 87 -30.11 -15.26 -12.19
N ARG A 88 -28.83 -15.05 -11.84
CA ARG A 88 -28.38 -14.97 -10.43
C ARG A 88 -28.93 -13.74 -9.72
N ALA A 89 -28.91 -12.57 -10.35
CA ALA A 89 -29.51 -11.36 -9.83
C ALA A 89 -31.02 -11.52 -9.60
N LYS A 90 -31.73 -12.06 -10.61
CA LYS A 90 -33.16 -12.34 -10.50
C LYS A 90 -33.50 -13.32 -9.38
N SER A 91 -32.69 -14.37 -9.17
CA SER A 91 -32.90 -15.30 -8.05
C SER A 91 -32.78 -14.65 -6.67
N MET A 92 -32.04 -13.54 -6.57
CA MET A 92 -31.92 -12.78 -5.33
C MET A 92 -33.01 -11.71 -5.17
N GLY A 93 -33.78 -11.41 -6.23
CA GLY A 93 -34.73 -10.29 -6.27
C GLY A 93 -34.09 -8.97 -6.70
N LEU A 94 -32.93 -9.03 -7.36
CA LEU A 94 -32.20 -7.87 -7.85
C LEU A 94 -32.45 -7.64 -9.35
N THR A 95 -32.48 -6.37 -9.73
CA THR A 95 -32.41 -5.95 -11.13
C THR A 95 -30.97 -5.59 -11.42
N PHE A 96 -30.28 -6.46 -12.13
CA PHE A 96 -28.90 -6.19 -12.56
C PHE A 96 -28.90 -5.09 -13.60
N GLN A 97 -28.12 -4.06 -13.34
CA GLN A 97 -27.82 -3.00 -14.29
C GLN A 97 -26.30 -2.95 -14.45
N PRO A 98 -25.77 -3.09 -15.68
CA PRO A 98 -24.40 -2.76 -15.98
C PRO A 98 -24.05 -1.37 -15.48
N ASP A 99 -22.88 -1.24 -14.88
CA ASP A 99 -22.35 0.01 -14.37
C ASP A 99 -20.89 0.13 -14.83
N GLN A 100 -20.34 1.33 -14.69
CA GLN A 100 -18.95 1.65 -14.95
C GLN A 100 -18.45 2.58 -13.85
N PHE A 101 -17.24 2.33 -13.39
CA PHE A 101 -16.62 3.10 -12.31
C PHE A 101 -15.41 3.88 -12.81
N SER A 102 -15.25 5.08 -12.28
CA SER A 102 -14.05 5.87 -12.51
C SER A 102 -12.85 5.15 -11.89
N THR A 103 -11.92 4.69 -12.72
CA THR A 103 -10.78 3.87 -12.31
C THR A 103 -9.45 4.53 -12.66
N VAL A 104 -8.49 4.45 -11.74
CA VAL A 104 -7.10 4.89 -11.94
C VAL A 104 -6.18 3.70 -11.75
N PHE A 105 -5.32 3.43 -12.73
CA PHE A 105 -4.34 2.36 -12.67
C PHE A 105 -3.00 2.89 -12.16
N TRP A 106 -2.42 2.17 -11.22
CA TRP A 106 -1.18 2.47 -10.53
C TRP A 106 -0.18 1.33 -10.72
N ASP A 107 1.10 1.64 -10.85
CA ASP A 107 2.15 0.64 -11.07
C ASP A 107 3.47 1.10 -10.44
N VAL A 108 4.06 0.26 -9.59
CA VAL A 108 5.37 0.51 -8.96
C VAL A 108 6.50 0.61 -10.01
N PHE A 109 6.37 -0.09 -11.13
CA PHE A 109 7.34 -0.06 -12.22
C PHE A 109 7.00 0.94 -13.34
N GLY A 110 5.81 1.56 -13.28
CA GLY A 110 5.34 2.58 -14.21
C GLY A 110 5.15 2.12 -15.66
N GLU A 111 4.80 0.85 -15.87
CA GLU A 111 4.64 0.23 -17.20
C GLU A 111 3.17 0.11 -17.63
N GLN A 112 2.28 -0.22 -16.69
CA GLN A 112 0.86 -0.48 -16.94
C GLN A 112 -0.08 0.54 -16.27
N GLY A 113 0.47 1.54 -15.59
CA GLY A 113 -0.29 2.54 -14.86
C GLY A 113 0.56 3.74 -14.46
N HIS A 114 -0.04 4.67 -13.71
CA HIS A 114 0.66 5.80 -13.13
C HIS A 114 1.75 5.30 -12.18
N PRO A 115 2.99 5.82 -12.30
CA PRO A 115 4.10 5.37 -11.47
C PRO A 115 3.82 5.71 -10.00
N VAL A 116 3.88 4.69 -9.14
CA VAL A 116 3.87 4.88 -7.70
C VAL A 116 5.30 5.08 -7.23
N ARG A 117 5.55 6.19 -6.53
CA ARG A 117 6.87 6.50 -5.98
C ARG A 117 6.79 6.99 -4.54
N ALA A 118 7.87 6.76 -3.82
CA ALA A 118 8.12 7.26 -2.48
C ALA A 118 9.57 7.74 -2.39
N THR A 119 9.88 8.70 -1.54
CA THR A 119 11.28 9.06 -1.26
C THR A 119 11.88 8.20 -0.16
N ALA A 120 13.21 8.08 -0.12
CA ALA A 120 13.87 7.39 0.99
C ALA A 120 13.63 8.12 2.32
N THR A 121 13.52 9.45 2.30
CA THR A 121 13.14 10.28 3.46
C THR A 121 11.76 9.92 4.00
N GLU A 122 10.71 9.84 3.16
CA GLU A 122 9.35 9.48 3.58
C GLU A 122 9.32 8.08 4.23
N MET A 123 10.04 7.12 3.65
CA MET A 123 10.14 5.78 4.23
C MET A 123 10.81 5.78 5.60
N GLY A 124 11.85 6.61 5.75
CA GLY A 124 12.62 6.71 6.97
C GLY A 124 13.47 5.47 7.29
N PRO A 125 14.34 5.56 8.31
CA PRO A 125 15.30 4.51 8.63
C PRO A 125 14.63 3.26 9.20
N LEU A 126 13.53 3.41 9.95
CA LEU A 126 12.86 2.29 10.59
C LEU A 126 12.24 1.34 9.55
N LEU A 127 11.41 1.88 8.64
CA LEU A 127 10.73 1.06 7.65
C LEU A 127 11.74 0.42 6.69
N LEU A 128 12.71 1.20 6.18
CA LEU A 128 13.79 0.68 5.34
C LEU A 128 14.58 -0.43 6.03
N SER A 129 14.86 -0.31 7.33
CA SER A 129 15.56 -1.37 8.07
C SER A 129 14.78 -2.67 8.07
N ARG A 130 13.46 -2.62 8.27
CA ARG A 130 12.62 -3.83 8.24
C ARG A 130 12.52 -4.42 6.83
N MET A 131 12.43 -3.57 5.80
CA MET A 131 12.39 -4.02 4.40
C MET A 131 13.66 -4.73 3.97
N LEU A 132 14.81 -4.20 4.40
CA LEU A 132 16.13 -4.73 4.09
C LEU A 132 16.53 -5.89 5.02
N ASP A 133 15.65 -6.29 5.95
CA ASP A 133 15.88 -7.32 6.97
C ASP A 133 17.16 -7.05 7.78
N LEU A 134 17.30 -5.79 8.20
CA LEU A 134 18.45 -5.33 8.97
C LEU A 134 18.30 -5.73 10.44
N ASN A 135 19.42 -6.10 11.05
CA ASN A 135 19.50 -6.28 12.51
C ASN A 135 19.65 -4.93 13.24
N ASP A 136 19.53 -4.93 14.57
CA ASP A 136 19.57 -3.71 15.39
C ASP A 136 20.82 -2.85 15.17
N VAL A 137 21.98 -3.47 14.92
CA VAL A 137 23.23 -2.74 14.66
C VAL A 137 23.18 -2.04 13.30
N GLN A 138 22.66 -2.72 12.29
CA GLN A 138 22.49 -2.17 10.94
C GLN A 138 21.40 -1.09 10.91
N GLU A 139 20.29 -1.30 11.61
CA GLU A 139 19.25 -0.28 11.82
C GLU A 139 19.84 0.95 12.51
N GLY A 140 20.68 0.78 13.54
CA GLY A 140 21.37 1.89 14.20
C GLY A 140 22.25 2.70 13.25
N VAL A 141 23.02 2.03 12.38
CA VAL A 141 23.83 2.72 11.36
C VAL A 141 22.97 3.44 10.32
N LEU A 142 21.84 2.84 9.92
CA LEU A 142 20.90 3.49 9.00
C LEU A 142 20.29 4.74 9.64
N ASN A 143 19.92 4.69 10.92
CA ASN A 143 19.46 5.86 11.68
C ASN A 143 20.51 6.97 11.73
N VAL A 144 21.79 6.64 11.93
CA VAL A 144 22.88 7.63 11.85
C VAL A 144 22.94 8.27 10.47
N ALA A 145 22.85 7.49 9.39
CA ALA A 145 22.86 8.01 8.03
C ALA A 145 21.72 9.01 7.79
N PHE A 146 20.50 8.65 8.20
CA PHE A 146 19.32 9.53 8.10
C PHE A 146 19.46 10.79 8.95
N ARG A 147 19.97 10.67 10.18
CA ARG A 147 20.14 11.81 11.06
C ARG A 147 21.17 12.81 10.53
N VAL A 148 22.28 12.32 10.01
CA VAL A 148 23.31 13.18 9.37
C VAL A 148 22.73 13.86 8.14
N ALA A 149 21.95 13.14 7.32
CA ALA A 149 21.30 13.73 6.16
C ALA A 149 20.35 14.87 6.56
N ASP A 150 19.52 14.67 7.58
CA ASP A 150 18.59 15.67 8.13
C ASP A 150 19.33 16.90 8.70
N ASP A 151 20.31 16.69 9.58
CA ASP A 151 21.09 17.77 10.22
C ASP A 151 21.87 18.62 9.20
N MET A 152 22.21 18.03 8.04
CA MET A 152 22.96 18.69 6.96
C MET A 152 22.08 19.14 5.78
N GLY A 153 20.77 18.95 5.85
CA GLY A 153 19.84 19.32 4.77
C GLY A 153 20.09 18.57 3.46
N LEU A 154 20.55 17.32 3.54
CA LEU A 154 20.77 16.43 2.40
C LEU A 154 19.48 15.63 2.15
N PRO A 155 18.70 15.95 1.10
CA PRO A 155 17.48 15.20 0.82
C PRO A 155 17.85 13.77 0.38
N LEU A 156 17.20 12.77 0.97
CA LEU A 156 17.31 11.37 0.56
C LEU A 156 16.13 11.04 -0.33
N ILE A 157 16.28 11.32 -1.63
CA ILE A 157 15.19 11.13 -2.60
C ILE A 157 15.18 9.67 -3.05
N ASP A 158 16.31 9.21 -3.58
CA ASP A 158 16.43 7.88 -4.16
C ASP A 158 17.47 6.98 -3.45
N MET A 159 17.65 5.77 -3.96
CA MET A 159 18.63 4.84 -3.40
C MET A 159 20.09 5.25 -3.64
N LYS A 160 20.37 6.06 -4.67
CA LYS A 160 21.72 6.58 -4.92
C LYS A 160 22.07 7.60 -3.85
N ASP A 161 21.14 8.45 -3.47
CA ASP A 161 21.32 9.41 -2.37
C ASP A 161 21.61 8.67 -1.07
N LEU A 162 20.78 7.67 -0.75
CA LEU A 162 20.99 6.86 0.45
C LEU A 162 22.35 6.14 0.44
N ARG A 163 22.77 5.59 -0.69
CA ARG A 163 24.09 4.97 -0.84
C ARG A 163 25.22 5.98 -0.66
N ALA A 164 25.10 7.16 -1.26
CA ALA A 164 26.10 8.21 -1.17
C ALA A 164 26.29 8.65 0.29
N VAL A 165 25.21 8.81 1.06
CA VAL A 165 25.31 9.13 2.49
C VAL A 165 25.90 7.97 3.29
N LEU A 166 25.47 6.72 3.02
CA LEU A 166 26.05 5.54 3.66
C LEU A 166 27.56 5.43 3.41
N ASP A 167 28.03 5.71 2.19
CA ASP A 167 29.46 5.76 1.85
C ASP A 167 30.16 6.91 2.56
N ALA A 168 29.52 8.07 2.64
CA ALA A 168 30.10 9.26 3.24
C ALA A 168 30.32 9.11 4.75
N ILE A 169 29.44 8.41 5.49
CA ILE A 169 29.57 8.20 6.94
C ILE A 169 30.62 7.15 7.34
N VAL A 170 31.19 6.40 6.39
CA VAL A 170 32.21 5.38 6.68
C VAL A 170 33.50 6.05 7.19
N PRO A 171 34.07 5.62 8.33
CA PRO A 171 35.36 6.12 8.78
C PRO A 171 36.49 5.79 7.80
N ILE A 172 37.35 6.77 7.54
CA ILE A 172 38.58 6.61 6.74
C ILE A 172 39.82 6.74 7.61
N ALA A 173 40.95 6.19 7.15
CA ALA A 173 42.21 6.31 7.86
C ALA A 173 42.67 7.77 7.93
N GLN A 174 43.20 8.20 9.09
CA GLN A 174 43.54 9.60 9.40
C GLN A 174 44.47 10.25 8.35
N LYS A 175 45.41 9.49 7.78
CA LYS A 175 46.32 9.94 6.70
C LYS A 175 45.65 10.23 5.35
N VAL A 176 44.44 9.70 5.12
CA VAL A 176 43.66 9.93 3.89
C VAL A 176 42.81 11.19 4.04
N ALA A 177 42.37 11.52 5.26
CA ALA A 177 41.56 12.71 5.54
C ALA A 177 42.32 14.03 5.35
N GLU A 178 43.65 14.03 5.49
CA GLU A 178 44.50 15.22 5.38
C GLU A 178 44.58 15.80 3.94
N ASN A 179 44.17 15.05 2.91
CA ASN A 179 44.21 15.49 1.51
C ASN A 179 42.83 15.36 0.83
N GLY A 180 42.05 16.45 0.83
CA GLY A 180 40.91 16.59 -0.08
C GLY A 180 39.68 15.75 0.25
N ASP A 181 39.45 15.45 1.54
CA ASP A 181 38.23 14.80 1.97
C ASP A 181 37.00 15.71 1.79
N VAL A 182 36.26 15.50 0.69
CA VAL A 182 35.02 16.24 0.38
C VAL A 182 33.86 15.94 1.33
N ASN A 183 33.92 14.86 2.12
CA ASN A 183 32.85 14.41 3.02
C ASN A 183 33.26 14.52 4.51
N ALA A 184 34.29 15.33 4.82
CA ALA A 184 34.82 15.46 6.18
C ALA A 184 33.74 15.88 7.19
N ASP A 185 32.90 16.85 6.84
CA ASP A 185 31.82 17.34 7.70
C ASP A 185 30.77 16.26 7.98
N ILE A 186 30.37 15.51 6.94
CA ILE A 186 29.43 14.37 7.04
C ILE A 186 29.99 13.30 7.99
N ARG A 187 31.27 12.96 7.86
CA ARG A 187 31.92 11.99 8.75
C ARG A 187 32.01 12.47 10.18
N GLN A 188 32.36 13.74 10.38
CA GLN A 188 32.47 14.31 11.71
C GLN A 188 31.10 14.31 12.41
N ALA A 189 30.02 14.65 11.69
CA ALA A 189 28.65 14.54 12.17
C ALA A 189 28.30 13.09 12.53
N ALA A 190 28.61 12.13 11.66
CA ALA A 190 28.36 10.71 11.94
C ALA A 190 29.09 10.20 13.18
N GLN A 191 30.37 10.58 13.36
CA GLN A 191 31.18 10.21 14.53
C GLN A 191 30.60 10.74 15.85
N ALA A 192 29.95 11.92 15.82
CA ALA A 192 29.29 12.48 16.99
C ALA A 192 28.03 11.69 17.40
N LEU A 193 27.41 10.96 16.47
CA LEU A 193 26.18 10.19 16.69
C LEU A 193 26.44 8.72 17.08
N GLY A 194 27.66 8.21 16.85
CA GLY A 194 28.06 6.88 17.30
C GLY A 194 29.08 6.19 16.40
N ASN A 195 29.45 4.97 16.77
CA ASN A 195 30.42 4.17 16.01
C ASN A 195 29.78 3.53 14.77
N VAL A 196 30.21 3.97 13.59
CA VAL A 196 29.89 3.37 12.30
C VAL A 196 31.08 2.52 11.83
N THR A 197 30.85 1.31 11.34
CA THR A 197 31.92 0.45 10.78
C THR A 197 31.72 0.22 9.29
N LYS A 198 32.83 0.08 8.55
CA LYS A 198 32.83 -0.23 7.12
C LYS A 198 32.11 -1.55 6.81
N GLN A 199 32.23 -2.54 7.69
CA GLN A 199 31.61 -3.85 7.56
C GLN A 199 30.07 -3.77 7.66
N THR A 200 29.55 -2.97 8.60
CA THR A 200 28.10 -2.78 8.74
C THR A 200 27.53 -2.06 7.53
N VAL A 201 28.15 -0.95 7.10
CA VAL A 201 27.73 -0.20 5.91
C VAL A 201 27.73 -1.09 4.66
N GLY A 202 28.80 -1.85 4.43
CA GLY A 202 28.87 -2.78 3.29
C GLY A 202 27.85 -3.91 3.33
N THR A 203 27.25 -4.21 4.50
CA THR A 203 26.14 -5.16 4.59
C THR A 203 24.82 -4.51 4.21
N ILE A 204 24.56 -3.29 4.68
CA ILE A 204 23.38 -2.50 4.29
C ILE A 204 23.37 -2.27 2.77
N GLN A 205 24.50 -1.87 2.19
CA GLN A 205 24.62 -1.63 0.75
C GLN A 205 24.36 -2.87 -0.11
N ARG A 206 24.72 -4.07 0.36
CA ARG A 206 24.40 -5.33 -0.32
C ARG A 206 22.89 -5.59 -0.31
N GLN A 207 22.20 -5.30 0.79
CA GLN A 207 20.73 -5.41 0.83
C GLN A 207 20.06 -4.38 -0.08
N LEU A 208 20.57 -3.14 -0.10
CA LEU A 208 20.10 -2.13 -1.05
C LEU A 208 20.27 -2.62 -2.50
N LEU A 209 21.41 -3.22 -2.85
CA LEU A 209 21.64 -3.80 -4.19
C LEU A 209 20.62 -4.88 -4.55
N VAL A 210 20.27 -5.76 -3.61
CA VAL A 210 19.21 -6.75 -3.83
C VAL A 210 17.88 -6.07 -4.14
N LEU A 211 17.51 -5.03 -3.39
CA LEU A 211 16.28 -4.27 -3.61
C LEU A 211 16.28 -3.54 -4.97
N GLU A 212 17.42 -2.98 -5.41
CA GLU A 212 17.49 -2.35 -6.74
C GLU A 212 17.30 -3.36 -7.87
N ASN A 213 17.89 -4.54 -7.74
CA ASN A 213 17.74 -5.61 -8.72
C ASN A 213 16.29 -6.12 -8.82
N GLN A 214 15.52 -5.97 -7.74
CA GLN A 214 14.07 -6.24 -7.71
C GLN A 214 13.23 -5.06 -8.24
N GLY A 215 13.88 -3.99 -8.70
CA GLY A 215 13.24 -2.83 -9.30
C GLY A 215 12.91 -1.70 -8.32
N GLY A 216 13.46 -1.71 -7.09
CA GLY A 216 13.31 -0.61 -6.13
C GLY A 216 13.75 0.74 -6.67
N ALA A 217 14.66 0.80 -7.65
CA ALA A 217 15.10 2.04 -8.29
C ALA A 217 14.01 2.78 -9.07
N LYS A 218 12.92 2.08 -9.47
CA LYS A 218 11.76 2.72 -10.09
C LYS A 218 10.78 3.29 -9.06
N PHE A 219 10.79 2.71 -7.86
CA PHE A 219 9.92 3.05 -6.75
C PHE A 219 10.44 4.25 -5.94
N PHE A 220 11.74 4.29 -5.67
CA PHE A 220 12.34 5.42 -4.95
C PHE A 220 12.57 6.62 -5.88
N GLY A 221 11.88 7.73 -5.64
CA GLY A 221 12.06 8.96 -6.42
C GLY A 221 10.87 9.91 -6.39
N GLU A 222 10.92 10.93 -7.24
CA GLU A 222 9.87 11.94 -7.39
C GLU A 222 9.16 11.88 -8.78
N PRO A 223 7.93 12.40 -8.92
CA PRO A 223 7.08 12.91 -7.86
C PRO A 223 6.60 11.77 -6.95
N ALA A 224 6.71 11.96 -5.64
CA ALA A 224 6.17 11.01 -4.67
C ALA A 224 4.64 11.01 -4.75
N LEU A 225 4.05 9.84 -4.50
CA LEU A 225 2.60 9.67 -4.47
C LEU A 225 2.01 10.52 -3.34
N GLN A 226 1.02 11.36 -3.67
CA GLN A 226 0.22 12.04 -2.66
C GLN A 226 -0.98 11.16 -2.32
N LEU A 227 -1.14 10.77 -1.05
CA LEU A 227 -2.22 9.87 -0.64
C LEU A 227 -3.62 10.44 -0.90
N GLN A 228 -3.74 11.77 -0.97
CA GLN A 228 -4.97 12.46 -1.38
C GLN A 228 -5.43 12.05 -2.78
N ASP A 229 -4.52 11.63 -3.67
CA ASP A 229 -4.86 11.14 -5.00
C ASP A 229 -5.75 9.90 -4.96
N PHE A 230 -5.60 9.05 -3.94
CA PHE A 230 -6.45 7.87 -3.73
C PHE A 230 -7.82 8.19 -3.15
N MET A 231 -7.99 9.36 -2.54
CA MET A 231 -9.18 9.71 -1.75
C MET A 231 -10.21 10.53 -2.53
N ARG A 232 -10.10 10.56 -3.85
CA ARG A 232 -10.92 11.38 -4.73
C ARG A 232 -12.26 10.72 -5.05
N THR A 233 -13.25 11.56 -5.29
CA THR A 233 -14.53 11.17 -5.90
C THR A 233 -14.58 11.66 -7.34
N ASP A 234 -15.39 10.99 -8.16
CA ASP A 234 -15.68 11.41 -9.51
C ASP A 234 -16.74 12.52 -9.57
N ARG A 235 -17.17 12.86 -10.79
CA ARG A 235 -18.13 13.94 -11.06
C ARG A 235 -19.54 13.63 -10.52
N ASP A 236 -19.87 12.35 -10.33
CA ASP A 236 -21.15 11.88 -9.81
C ASP A 236 -21.11 11.70 -8.28
N GLY A 237 -19.98 12.03 -7.64
CA GLY A 237 -19.77 11.84 -6.21
C GLY A 237 -19.45 10.39 -5.82
N ARG A 238 -19.22 9.50 -6.80
CA ARG A 238 -18.79 8.12 -6.55
C ARG A 238 -17.31 8.08 -6.21
N GLY A 239 -16.91 7.17 -5.33
CA GLY A 239 -15.50 6.97 -4.99
C GLY A 239 -14.73 6.46 -6.21
N ILE A 240 -13.53 7.01 -6.45
CA ILE A 240 -12.64 6.50 -7.49
C ILE A 240 -12.08 5.14 -7.05
N VAL A 241 -12.01 4.20 -8.00
CA VAL A 241 -11.38 2.89 -7.80
C VAL A 241 -9.93 2.96 -8.25
N ASN A 242 -9.00 2.85 -7.32
CA ASN A 242 -7.56 2.84 -7.56
C ASN A 242 -7.10 1.39 -7.64
N ILE A 243 -6.58 0.97 -8.79
CA ILE A 243 -6.09 -0.39 -9.01
C ILE A 243 -4.58 -0.35 -9.11
N LEU A 244 -3.90 -1.00 -8.17
CA LEU A 244 -2.48 -1.28 -8.31
C LEU A 244 -2.30 -2.56 -9.13
N VAL A 245 -1.69 -2.41 -10.30
CA VAL A 245 -1.30 -3.53 -11.16
C VAL A 245 -0.10 -4.23 -10.52
N ALA A 246 -0.30 -5.47 -10.04
CA ALA A 246 0.66 -6.18 -9.20
C ALA A 246 1.18 -7.50 -9.79
N ASP A 247 0.92 -7.76 -11.07
CA ASP A 247 1.37 -8.96 -11.80
C ASP A 247 2.88 -9.19 -11.69
N LYS A 248 3.70 -8.15 -11.88
CA LYS A 248 5.17 -8.22 -11.73
C LYS A 248 5.61 -8.15 -10.28
N LEU A 249 4.84 -7.49 -9.43
CA LEU A 249 5.09 -7.44 -7.98
C LEU A 249 5.00 -8.84 -7.35
N MET A 250 4.23 -9.77 -7.91
CA MET A 250 4.22 -11.19 -7.48
C MET A 250 5.61 -11.84 -7.51
N SER A 251 6.42 -11.49 -8.51
CA SER A 251 7.79 -12.00 -8.61
C SER A 251 8.74 -11.37 -7.58
N ASN A 252 8.31 -10.29 -6.89
CA ASN A 252 9.07 -9.55 -5.89
C ASN A 252 8.24 -9.30 -4.61
N PRO A 253 7.88 -10.34 -3.83
CA PRO A 253 6.97 -10.21 -2.69
C PRO A 253 7.41 -9.20 -1.62
N ARG A 254 8.73 -9.05 -1.41
CA ARG A 254 9.27 -8.07 -0.46
C ARG A 254 8.98 -6.62 -0.87
N LEU A 255 9.13 -6.30 -2.16
CA LEU A 255 8.82 -4.96 -2.68
C LEU A 255 7.32 -4.66 -2.59
N TYR A 256 6.47 -5.68 -2.78
CA TYR A 256 5.03 -5.54 -2.62
C TYR A 256 4.62 -5.28 -1.17
N ALA A 257 5.07 -6.11 -0.23
CA ALA A 257 4.80 -5.92 1.20
C ALA A 257 5.36 -4.59 1.73
N THR A 258 6.53 -4.19 1.23
CA THR A 258 7.13 -2.87 1.45
C THR A 258 6.18 -1.75 1.06
N PHE A 259 5.73 -1.73 -0.20
CA PHE A 259 4.89 -0.67 -0.72
C PHE A 259 3.59 -0.56 0.09
N LEU A 260 2.98 -1.71 0.40
CA LEU A 260 1.74 -1.74 1.15
C LEU A 260 1.90 -1.27 2.59
N LEU A 261 2.97 -1.68 3.28
CA LEU A 261 3.22 -1.22 4.63
C LEU A 261 3.54 0.27 4.66
N TRP A 262 4.36 0.75 3.73
CA TRP A 262 4.66 2.18 3.58
C TRP A 262 3.37 2.98 3.42
N MET A 263 2.56 2.63 2.42
CA MET A 263 1.32 3.33 2.12
C MET A 263 0.36 3.36 3.32
N LEU A 264 0.20 2.24 4.04
CA LEU A 264 -0.65 2.22 5.24
C LEU A 264 -0.05 3.04 6.39
N SER A 265 1.28 3.09 6.51
CA SER A 265 1.96 3.91 7.53
C SER A 265 1.82 5.39 7.23
N GLU A 266 2.07 5.81 5.99
CA GLU A 266 1.88 7.19 5.54
C GLU A 266 0.43 7.66 5.75
N LEU A 267 -0.56 6.81 5.42
CA LEU A 267 -1.96 7.14 5.67
C LEU A 267 -2.27 7.32 7.16
N PHE A 268 -1.61 6.54 8.03
CA PHE A 268 -1.78 6.70 9.47
C PHE A 268 -1.18 8.02 9.97
N GLU A 269 -0.02 8.42 9.45
CA GLU A 269 0.63 9.68 9.82
C GLU A 269 -0.11 10.91 9.25
N GLU A 270 -0.48 10.90 7.97
CA GLU A 270 -1.07 12.06 7.29
C GLU A 270 -2.55 12.30 7.64
N LEU A 271 -3.35 11.23 7.82
CA LEU A 271 -4.78 11.41 8.00
C LEU A 271 -5.11 11.91 9.41
N PRO A 272 -6.14 12.77 9.58
CA PRO A 272 -6.63 13.12 10.89
C PRO A 272 -7.45 11.97 11.49
N GLU A 273 -7.46 11.88 12.82
CA GLU A 273 -8.39 10.99 13.53
C GLU A 273 -9.84 11.46 13.36
N VAL A 274 -10.76 10.51 13.14
CA VAL A 274 -12.18 10.83 12.83
C VAL A 274 -13.21 10.03 13.63
N GLY A 275 -12.77 9.19 14.58
CA GLY A 275 -13.68 8.43 15.44
C GLY A 275 -14.53 7.43 14.65
N ASP A 276 -15.86 7.54 14.77
CA ASP A 276 -16.84 6.66 14.12
C ASP A 276 -17.60 7.41 12.99
N PRO A 277 -17.02 7.48 11.78
CA PRO A 277 -17.68 8.13 10.65
C PRO A 277 -18.85 7.29 10.11
N ALA A 278 -19.82 7.93 9.44
CA ALA A 278 -20.97 7.24 8.85
C ALA A 278 -20.59 6.24 7.73
N LYS A 279 -19.45 6.46 7.09
CA LYS A 279 -18.82 5.58 6.11
C LYS A 279 -17.30 5.77 6.14
N PRO A 280 -16.49 4.81 5.67
CA PRO A 280 -15.03 4.97 5.59
C PRO A 280 -14.65 6.13 4.67
N LYS A 281 -13.48 6.71 4.91
CA LYS A 281 -12.86 7.69 3.99
C LYS A 281 -12.17 7.03 2.81
N LEU A 282 -11.71 5.80 2.99
CA LEU A 282 -10.98 5.00 2.01
C LEU A 282 -11.07 3.53 2.44
N VAL A 283 -11.12 2.61 1.48
CA VAL A 283 -11.03 1.16 1.76
C VAL A 283 -9.93 0.52 0.91
N PHE A 284 -9.16 -0.37 1.53
CA PHE A 284 -8.13 -1.19 0.89
C PHE A 284 -8.62 -2.61 0.67
N PHE A 285 -8.37 -3.16 -0.51
CA PHE A 285 -8.48 -4.58 -0.79
C PHE A 285 -7.11 -5.13 -1.16
N PHE A 286 -6.69 -6.16 -0.43
CA PHE A 286 -5.50 -6.94 -0.76
C PHE A 286 -5.95 -8.28 -1.32
N ASP A 287 -5.93 -8.41 -2.65
CA ASP A 287 -6.10 -9.70 -3.28
C ASP A 287 -4.86 -10.58 -3.05
N GLU A 288 -5.09 -11.87 -2.92
CA GLU A 288 -4.12 -12.87 -2.48
C GLU A 288 -3.26 -12.41 -1.30
N ALA A 289 -3.92 -11.91 -0.25
CA ALA A 289 -3.30 -11.34 0.93
C ALA A 289 -2.27 -12.26 1.61
N HIS A 290 -2.36 -13.58 1.45
CA HIS A 290 -1.33 -14.51 1.92
C HIS A 290 0.08 -14.17 1.42
N LEU A 291 0.23 -13.52 0.27
CA LEU A 291 1.53 -13.08 -0.26
C LEU A 291 2.18 -11.97 0.58
N LEU A 292 1.40 -11.23 1.37
CA LEU A 292 1.93 -10.27 2.34
C LEU A 292 2.51 -10.95 3.58
N PHE A 293 2.04 -12.15 3.87
CA PHE A 293 2.33 -12.85 5.11
C PHE A 293 3.34 -13.99 4.91
N ASN A 294 3.36 -14.61 3.74
CA ASN A 294 4.29 -15.69 3.41
C ASN A 294 5.72 -15.15 3.29
N ASP A 295 6.64 -15.76 4.04
CA ASP A 295 8.08 -15.41 4.06
C ASP A 295 8.39 -13.95 4.45
N ALA A 296 7.41 -13.22 4.98
CA ALA A 296 7.60 -11.89 5.54
C ALA A 296 8.37 -11.99 6.86
N PRO A 297 9.43 -11.17 7.07
CA PRO A 297 10.12 -11.13 8.35
C PRO A 297 9.14 -10.83 9.49
N LYS A 298 9.29 -11.50 10.64
CA LYS A 298 8.43 -11.27 11.81
C LYS A 298 8.26 -9.78 12.16
N PRO A 299 9.31 -8.95 12.15
CA PRO A 299 9.15 -7.52 12.42
C PRO A 299 8.21 -6.79 11.44
N LEU A 300 8.18 -7.22 10.18
CA LEU A 300 7.29 -6.66 9.17
C LEU A 300 5.83 -7.01 9.48
N LEU A 301 5.57 -8.26 9.89
CA LEU A 301 4.26 -8.74 10.30
C LEU A 301 3.72 -7.96 11.52
N ASP A 302 4.55 -7.82 12.55
CA ASP A 302 4.18 -7.11 13.79
C ASP A 302 3.79 -5.65 13.47
N LYS A 303 4.49 -5.02 12.53
CA LYS A 303 4.19 -3.65 12.10
C LYS A 303 2.92 -3.57 11.26
N ILE A 304 2.67 -4.50 10.34
CA ILE A 304 1.41 -4.58 9.58
C ILE A 304 0.23 -4.70 10.56
N GLU A 305 0.32 -5.59 11.55
CA GLU A 305 -0.72 -5.74 12.58
C GLU A 305 -0.98 -4.43 13.33
N GLN A 306 0.10 -3.77 13.78
CA GLN A 306 0.01 -2.50 14.48
C GLN A 306 -0.65 -1.42 13.61
N VAL A 307 -0.21 -1.25 12.37
CA VAL A 307 -0.71 -0.21 11.47
C VAL A 307 -2.17 -0.46 11.12
N VAL A 308 -2.55 -1.69 10.76
CA VAL A 308 -3.94 -2.04 10.48
C VAL A 308 -4.83 -1.74 11.68
N ARG A 309 -4.41 -2.09 12.90
CA ARG A 309 -5.17 -1.79 14.12
C ARG A 309 -5.39 -0.28 14.32
N LEU A 310 -4.38 0.53 14.00
CA LEU A 310 -4.40 1.97 14.24
C LEU A 310 -5.14 2.74 13.14
N ILE A 311 -5.03 2.32 11.88
CA ILE A 311 -5.58 3.06 10.73
C ILE A 311 -7.12 3.14 10.73
N ARG A 312 -7.78 2.25 11.49
CA ARG A 312 -9.22 2.33 11.76
C ARG A 312 -9.63 3.72 12.29
N SER A 313 -8.87 4.30 13.23
CA SER A 313 -9.22 5.60 13.85
C SER A 313 -9.18 6.75 12.84
N LYS A 314 -8.47 6.56 11.72
CA LYS A 314 -8.39 7.48 10.58
C LYS A 314 -9.53 7.31 9.58
N GLY A 315 -10.42 6.35 9.82
CA GLY A 315 -11.57 6.06 8.96
C GLY A 315 -11.23 5.20 7.74
N VAL A 316 -10.14 4.43 7.79
CA VAL A 316 -9.71 3.55 6.69
C VAL A 316 -10.11 2.10 6.97
N GLY A 317 -10.77 1.46 6.01
CA GLY A 317 -11.06 0.02 6.04
C GLY A 317 -9.98 -0.78 5.32
N VAL A 318 -9.67 -1.98 5.81
CA VAL A 318 -8.68 -2.88 5.18
C VAL A 318 -9.29 -4.26 5.04
N TYR A 319 -9.32 -4.80 3.83
CA TYR A 319 -9.96 -6.07 3.50
C TYR A 319 -8.91 -7.02 2.92
N PHE A 320 -8.67 -8.11 3.63
CA PHE A 320 -7.77 -9.17 3.16
C PHE A 320 -8.58 -10.20 2.39
N VAL A 321 -8.18 -10.49 1.16
CA VAL A 321 -8.81 -11.50 0.31
C VAL A 321 -7.79 -12.61 0.08
N THR A 322 -8.05 -13.80 0.59
CA THR A 322 -7.06 -14.90 0.55
C THR A 322 -7.72 -16.27 0.43
N GLN A 323 -6.98 -17.21 -0.18
CA GLN A 323 -7.32 -18.63 -0.13
C GLN A 323 -7.25 -19.23 1.27
#